data_AF-A0AAV2CE47-F1
#
_entry.id   AF-A0AAV2CE47-F1
#
_cell.length_a   1.000
_cell.length_b   1.000
_cell.length_c   1.000
_cell.angle_alpha   90.00
_cell.angle_beta   90.00
_cell.angle_gamma   90.00
#
_symmetry.space_group_name_H-M   'P 1'
#
loop_
_entity.id
_entity.type
_entity.pdbx_description
1 polymer ?
#
loop_
_entity_poly.entity_id
_entity_poly.type
_entity_poly.pdbx_seq_one_letter_code
_entity_poly.pdbx_strand_id
1 'polypeptide(L)' 'MDSFEFVKNHCPLRRMRCSIQHYDWGRMGQDSLVEKVYALNSGFEIQLNKPYAEFWMGMVPLLTPTLTPN' A
#
# COMPACT_ATOMS: atom_id res chain seq x y z
N MET A 1 -11.07 -11.34 42.10
CA MET A 1 -10.40 -11.95 40.93
C MET A 1 -10.88 -11.16 39.74
N ASP A 2 -10.14 -10.09 39.43
CA ASP A 2 -10.56 -9.12 38.42
C ASP A 2 -10.43 -9.72 37.02
N SER A 3 -11.57 -9.81 36.33
CA SER A 3 -11.72 -10.34 34.98
C SER A 3 -11.04 -9.47 33.89
N PHE A 4 -10.22 -8.49 34.29
CA PHE A 4 -9.53 -7.55 33.42
C PHE A 4 -8.05 -7.88 33.17
N GLU A 5 -7.51 -8.92 33.80
CA GLU A 5 -6.08 -9.28 33.65
C GLU A 5 -5.75 -10.05 32.36
N PHE A 6 -6.73 -10.36 31.50
CA PHE A 6 -6.54 -11.22 30.32
C PHE A 6 -6.03 -10.48 29.06
N VAL A 7 -5.89 -9.15 29.10
CA VAL A 7 -5.69 -8.30 27.92
C VAL A 7 -4.32 -7.58 27.97
N LYS A 8 -3.27 -8.25 28.49
CA LYS A 8 -1.89 -7.70 28.60
C LYS A 8 -0.86 -8.38 27.69
N ASN A 9 -1.29 -9.00 26.59
CA ASN A 9 -0.41 -9.52 25.53
C ASN A 9 -0.90 -9.12 24.14
N HIS A 10 -1.26 -7.85 23.94
CA HIS A 10 -1.66 -7.37 22.62
C HIS A 10 -0.42 -7.08 21.80
N CYS A 11 -0.22 -7.85 20.72
CA CYS A 11 0.64 -7.42 19.64
C CYS A 11 0.22 -5.97 19.29
N PRO A 12 1.12 -4.98 19.45
CA PRO A 12 0.74 -3.59 19.30
C PRO A 12 0.23 -3.37 17.88
N LEU A 13 -0.95 -2.78 17.73
CA LEU A 13 -1.49 -2.42 16.43
C LEU A 13 -0.51 -1.46 15.74
N ARG A 14 0.03 -1.90 14.62
CA ARG A 14 0.97 -1.12 13.80
C ARG A 14 0.30 -0.72 12.50
N ARG A 15 0.39 0.56 12.15
CA ARG A 15 0.03 1.01 10.80
C ARG A 15 0.99 0.35 9.82
N MET A 16 0.45 -0.40 8.87
CA MET A 16 1.25 -1.01 7.82
C MET A 16 1.62 0.04 6.77
N ARG A 17 2.89 0.01 6.34
CA ARG A 17 3.33 0.72 5.14
C ARG A 17 3.06 -0.17 3.95
N CYS A 18 2.30 0.34 3.01
CA CYS A 18 1.89 -0.39 1.81
C CYS A 18 2.71 0.08 0.61
N SER A 19 2.79 -0.77 -0.41
CA SER A 19 3.52 -0.48 -1.65
C SER A 19 2.55 -0.27 -2.81
N ILE A 20 2.96 0.50 -3.82
CA ILE A 20 2.22 0.63 -5.08
C ILE A 20 3.01 -0.01 -6.21
N GLN A 21 2.30 -0.67 -7.10
CA GLN A 21 2.80 -1.03 -8.42
C GLN A 21 2.30 -0.05 -9.49
N HIS A 22 3.22 0.38 -10.34
CA HIS A 22 3.01 1.39 -11.37
C HIS A 22 3.02 0.75 -12.75
N TYR A 23 2.04 -0.11 -13.03
CA TYR A 23 1.89 -0.73 -14.34
C TYR A 23 1.18 0.20 -15.32
N ASP A 24 1.45 0.05 -16.62
CA ASP A 24 0.92 0.92 -17.68
C ASP A 24 -0.61 0.93 -17.77
N TRP A 25 -1.27 -0.14 -17.30
CA TRP A 25 -2.72 -0.24 -17.23
C TRP A 25 -3.33 0.49 -16.03
N GLY A 26 -2.50 1.01 -15.11
CA GLY A 26 -2.93 1.76 -13.94
C GLY A 26 -3.53 3.11 -14.30
N ARG A 27 -4.42 3.62 -13.43
CA ARG A 27 -4.97 4.97 -13.63
C ARG A 27 -3.92 6.03 -13.32
N MET A 28 -3.90 7.10 -14.11
CA MET A 28 -2.93 8.18 -13.98
C MET A 28 -3.25 9.08 -12.79
N GLY A 29 -2.23 9.38 -11.98
CA GLY A 29 -2.26 10.43 -10.98
C GLY A 29 -3.52 10.44 -10.09
N GLN A 30 -4.10 11.64 -9.93
CA GLN A 30 -5.21 11.94 -9.03
C GLN A 30 -6.53 11.22 -9.37
N ASP A 31 -6.66 10.65 -10.57
CA ASP A 31 -7.83 9.86 -10.94
C ASP A 31 -7.75 8.42 -10.41
N SER A 32 -6.58 7.98 -9.96
CA SER A 32 -6.41 6.67 -9.35
C SER A 32 -6.86 6.64 -7.89
N LEU A 33 -7.65 5.61 -7.54
CA LEU A 33 -8.00 5.37 -6.14
C LEU A 33 -6.79 4.84 -5.36
N VAL A 34 -5.93 4.05 -6.03
CA VAL A 34 -4.69 3.50 -5.46
C VAL A 34 -3.77 4.63 -5.01
N GLU A 35 -3.67 5.67 -5.82
CA GLU A 35 -2.94 6.90 -5.50
C GLU A 35 -3.49 7.54 -4.22
N LYS A 36 -4.79 7.89 -4.19
CA LYS A 36 -5.42 8.55 -3.03
C LYS A 36 -5.20 7.79 -1.72
N VAL A 37 -5.35 6.46 -1.77
CA VAL A 37 -5.15 5.59 -0.60
C VAL A 37 -3.67 5.58 -0.18
N TYR A 38 -2.74 5.58 -1.13
CA TYR A 38 -1.32 5.63 -0.83
C TYR A 38 -0.85 6.99 -0.29
N ALA A 39 -1.35 8.10 -0.82
CA ALA A 39 -1.05 9.43 -0.29
C ALA A 39 -1.44 9.52 1.20
N LEU A 40 -2.60 8.96 1.56
CA LEU A 40 -3.05 8.85 2.96
C LEU A 40 -2.24 7.84 3.79
N ASN A 41 -1.75 6.75 3.18
CA ASN A 41 -0.96 5.73 3.88
C ASN A 41 0.47 6.20 4.18
N SER A 42 1.06 6.92 3.24
CA SER A 42 2.51 7.19 3.20
C SER A 42 2.86 8.65 3.48
N GLY A 43 1.92 9.58 3.29
CA GLY A 43 2.15 11.03 3.40
C GLY A 43 2.93 11.65 2.24
N PHE A 44 3.16 10.90 1.16
CA PHE A 44 3.87 11.39 -0.02
C PHE A 44 2.96 12.16 -0.98
N GLU A 45 3.57 13.09 -1.72
CA GLU A 45 2.88 13.86 -2.76
C GLU A 45 2.60 13.03 -4.03
N ILE A 46 1.51 13.40 -4.68
CA ILE A 46 0.93 12.74 -5.84
C ILE A 46 1.73 13.06 -7.09
N GLN A 47 2.12 12.05 -7.86
CA GLN A 47 2.75 12.26 -9.18
C GLN A 47 1.71 12.13 -10.28
N LEU A 48 1.28 13.27 -10.86
CA LEU A 48 0.23 13.28 -11.89
C LEU A 48 0.58 12.49 -13.15
N ASN A 49 1.87 12.38 -13.47
CA ASN A 49 2.35 11.71 -14.69
C ASN A 49 2.72 10.24 -14.47
N LYS A 50 2.26 9.61 -13.39
CA LYS A 50 2.57 8.21 -13.07
C LYS A 50 1.29 7.37 -13.06
N PRO A 51 1.29 6.17 -13.65
CA PRO A 51 0.17 5.24 -13.51
C PRO A 51 0.23 4.56 -12.14
N TYR A 52 -0.91 4.44 -11.48
CA TYR A 52 -1.08 3.79 -10.18
C TYR A 52 -2.04 2.62 -10.37
N ALA A 53 -1.52 1.40 -10.39
CA ALA A 53 -2.22 0.20 -10.81
C ALA A 53 -2.71 -0.64 -9.62
N GLU A 54 -1.81 -0.97 -8.69
CA GLU A 54 -2.13 -1.86 -7.57
C GLU A 54 -1.63 -1.32 -6.24
N PHE A 55 -2.43 -1.50 -5.19
CA PHE A 55 -2.06 -1.19 -3.81
C PHE A 55 -1.84 -2.49 -3.04
N TRP A 56 -0.59 -2.75 -2.65
CA TRP A 56 -0.21 -4.00 -2.02
C TRP A 56 -0.10 -3.86 -0.51
N MET A 57 -0.83 -4.75 0.17
CA MET A 57 -0.95 -4.83 1.61
C MET A 57 -0.40 -6.16 2.10
N GLY A 58 0.84 -6.17 2.58
CA GLY A 58 1.51 -7.36 3.12
C GLY A 58 2.92 -7.57 2.58
N MET A 59 3.51 -8.72 2.90
CA MET A 59 4.78 -9.14 2.31
C MET A 59 4.51 -9.78 0.95
N VAL A 60 4.70 -9.02 -0.13
CA VAL A 60 4.75 -9.61 -1.46
C VAL A 60 6.23 -9.85 -1.81
N PRO A 61 6.68 -11.10 -2.00
CA PRO A 61 8.03 -11.35 -2.48
C PRO A 61 8.16 -10.74 -3.88
N LEU A 62 9.17 -9.88 -4.05
CA LEU A 62 9.53 -9.26 -5.31
C LEU A 62 9.95 -10.34 -6.32
N LEU A 63 9.00 -10.88 -7.08
CA LEU A 63 9.30 -11.33 -8.43
C LEU A 63 9.43 -10.05 -9.25
N THR A 64 10.68 -9.69 -9.52
CA THR A 64 11.08 -8.57 -10.39
C THR A 64 10.18 -8.50 -11.62
N PRO A 65 9.42 -7.41 -11.85
CA PRO A 65 8.68 -7.24 -13.09
C PRO A 65 9.67 -6.77 -14.15
N THR A 66 10.46 -7.69 -14.70
CA THR A 66 11.21 -7.46 -15.93
C THR A 66 10.53 -8.23 -17.06
N LEU A 67 9.30 -7.82 -17.38
CA LEU A 67 8.70 -8.14 -18.67
C LEU A 67 8.07 -6.85 -19.19
N THR A 68 8.90 -6.05 -19.84
CA THR A 68 8.44 -5.04 -20.79
C THR A 68 7.57 -5.74 -21.84
N PRO A 69 6.38 -5.24 -22.19
CA PRO A 69 5.67 -5.69 -23.38
C PRO A 69 6.51 -5.34 -24.62
N ASN A 70 6.53 -6.26 -25.60
CA ASN A 70 7.20 -6.10 -26.89
C ASN A 70 6.81 -4.82 -27.63
#